data_AF-A0A350ISH6-F1
#
_entry.id   AF-A0A350ISH6-F1
#
_cell.length_a   1.000
_cell.length_b   1.000
_cell.length_c   1.000
_cell.angle_alpha   90.00
_cell.angle_beta   90.00
_cell.angle_gamma   90.00
#
_symmetry.space_group_name_H-M   'P 1'
#
loop_
_entity.id
_entity.type
_entity.pdbx_description
1 polymer ?
#
loop_
_entity_poly.entity_id
_entity_poly.type
_entity_poly.pdbx_seq_one_letter_code
_entity_poly.pdbx_strand_id
1 'polypeptide(L)'
;GLENVAVSGVRINGEVTAEILTTIFYIGSPLHDGAVIIRDTRLVAAGCVLPLAEALPGVGRMGTRHRAALGLTLQSDAVILIVSEETGFISLAYGGKLYRGLDRAKLQEMLTNLVLPPVSRRPGAAIRPLVRSGAALRALGRRSP
;
A
#
# COMPACT_ATOMS: atom_id res chain seq x y z
N GLY A 1 13.46 -8.03 10.33
CA GLY A 1 12.99 -6.72 9.83
C GLY A 1 13.71 -6.37 8.53
N LEU A 2 13.20 -5.39 7.77
CA LEU A 2 13.71 -5.02 6.44
C LEU A 2 15.12 -4.40 6.44
N GLU A 3 15.64 -3.98 7.60
CA GLU A 3 16.99 -3.39 7.75
C GLU A 3 18.09 -4.27 7.14
N ASN A 4 18.05 -5.58 7.43
CA ASN A 4 19.06 -6.53 6.94
C ASN A 4 19.05 -6.67 5.42
N VAL A 5 17.87 -6.51 4.80
CA VAL A 5 17.70 -6.53 3.35
C VAL A 5 18.23 -5.24 2.74
N ALA A 6 17.95 -4.09 3.36
CA ALA A 6 18.39 -2.79 2.87
C ALA A 6 19.93 -2.65 2.81
N VAL A 7 20.66 -3.35 3.69
CA VAL A 7 22.14 -3.37 3.69
C VAL A 7 22.72 -4.03 2.44
N SER A 8 21.99 -4.91 1.78
CA SER A 8 22.45 -5.58 0.54
C SER A 8 22.42 -4.67 -0.69
N GLY A 9 21.63 -3.59 -0.66
CA GLY A 9 21.45 -2.68 -1.78
C GLY A 9 22.19 -1.36 -1.61
N VAL A 10 21.97 -0.45 -2.56
CA VAL A 10 22.50 0.92 -2.50
C VAL A 10 21.53 1.79 -1.73
N ARG A 11 22.02 2.44 -0.66
CA ARG A 11 21.23 3.40 0.13
C ARG A 11 20.94 4.65 -0.70
N ILE A 12 19.68 5.09 -0.70
CA ILE A 12 19.23 6.27 -1.46
C ILE A 12 18.70 7.34 -0.52
N ASN A 13 17.88 6.97 0.47
CA ASN A 13 17.20 7.89 1.39
C ASN A 13 16.47 9.04 0.66
N GLY A 14 15.69 8.69 -0.36
CA GLY A 14 15.00 9.63 -1.26
C GLY A 14 13.49 9.73 -1.00
N GLU A 15 12.86 10.67 -1.70
CA GLU A 15 11.39 10.70 -1.83
C GLU A 15 10.92 9.58 -2.76
N VAL A 16 9.69 9.11 -2.54
CA VAL A 16 9.06 8.13 -3.42
C VAL A 16 8.28 8.87 -4.50
N THR A 17 8.79 8.89 -5.72
CA THR A 17 8.09 9.43 -6.90
C THR A 17 8.00 8.37 -7.99
N ALA A 18 7.05 8.54 -8.90
CA ALA A 18 6.88 7.63 -10.03
C ALA A 18 8.13 7.64 -10.92
N GLU A 19 8.68 8.83 -11.17
CA GLU A 19 9.88 9.06 -11.98
C GLU A 19 11.08 8.30 -11.41
N ILE A 20 11.33 8.40 -10.09
CA ILE A 20 12.44 7.70 -9.43
C ILE A 20 12.27 6.18 -9.55
N LEU A 21 11.07 5.66 -9.28
CA LEU A 21 10.82 4.23 -9.37
C LEU A 21 10.99 3.71 -10.81
N THR A 22 10.48 4.44 -11.80
CA THR A 22 10.65 4.10 -13.21
C THR A 22 12.12 4.13 -13.62
N THR A 23 12.90 5.12 -13.18
CA THR A 23 14.34 5.19 -13.47
C THR A 23 15.11 4.03 -12.83
N ILE A 24 14.77 3.66 -11.59
CA ILE A 24 15.45 2.54 -10.92
C ILE A 24 15.20 1.24 -11.68
N PHE A 25 13.95 0.93 -12.03
CA PHE A 25 13.59 -0.31 -12.72
C PHE A 25 13.80 -0.29 -14.24
N TYR A 26 14.40 0.76 -14.80
CA TYR A 26 14.76 0.82 -16.21
C TYR A 26 15.85 -0.22 -16.53
N ILE A 27 15.63 -1.03 -17.57
CA ILE A 27 16.59 -2.06 -18.01
C ILE A 27 17.90 -1.38 -18.45
N GLY A 28 18.98 -1.65 -17.72
CA GLY A 28 20.30 -1.02 -17.92
C GLY A 28 20.71 -0.03 -16.84
N SER A 29 19.80 0.34 -15.93
CA SER A 29 20.17 1.05 -14.69
C SER A 29 20.97 0.11 -13.77
N PRO A 30 22.06 0.54 -13.12
CA PRO A 30 22.79 -0.30 -12.16
C PRO A 30 21.94 -0.84 -11.00
N LEU A 31 20.78 -0.22 -10.73
CA LEU A 31 19.91 -0.53 -9.59
C LEU A 31 18.66 -1.33 -9.98
N HIS A 32 18.49 -1.68 -11.26
CA HIS A 32 17.27 -2.33 -11.75
C HIS A 32 17.10 -3.77 -11.28
N ASP A 33 18.20 -4.45 -10.99
CA ASP A 33 18.20 -5.83 -10.53
C ASP A 33 18.09 -5.88 -9.01
N GLY A 34 16.99 -6.49 -8.52
CA GLY A 34 16.65 -6.57 -7.10
C GLY A 34 15.44 -5.74 -6.72
N ALA A 35 15.31 -5.48 -5.42
CA ALA A 35 14.16 -4.83 -4.82
C ALA A 35 14.44 -3.39 -4.38
N VAL A 36 13.39 -2.57 -4.40
CA VAL A 36 13.36 -1.26 -3.75
C VAL A 36 12.69 -1.39 -2.39
N ILE A 37 13.32 -0.84 -1.36
CA ILE A 37 12.79 -0.82 0.00
C ILE A 37 12.22 0.57 0.29
N ILE A 38 10.93 0.60 0.60
CA ILE A 38 10.21 1.81 1.02
C ILE A 38 9.83 1.65 2.48
N ARG A 39 10.08 2.68 3.28
CA ARG A 39 9.69 2.76 4.69
C ARG A 39 9.37 4.21 5.03
N ASP A 40 8.33 4.44 5.81
CA ASP A 40 7.94 5.77 6.30
C ASP A 40 7.90 6.81 5.16
N THR A 41 7.25 6.43 4.05
CA THR A 41 7.12 7.22 2.81
C THR A 41 8.44 7.62 2.12
N ARG A 42 9.57 7.00 2.51
CA ARG A 42 10.90 7.22 1.95
C ARG A 42 11.43 5.99 1.24
N LEU A 43 12.17 6.22 0.17
CA LEU A 43 12.95 5.19 -0.51
C LEU A 43 14.27 5.00 0.25
N VAL A 44 14.42 3.87 0.94
CA VAL A 44 15.57 3.57 1.79
C VAL A 44 16.75 3.08 0.96
N ALA A 45 16.51 2.07 0.13
CA ALA A 45 17.55 1.44 -0.70
C ALA A 45 16.94 0.85 -1.99
N ALA A 46 17.77 0.64 -3.01
CA ALA A 46 17.43 -0.03 -4.26
C ALA A 46 18.48 -1.09 -4.62
N GLY A 47 18.13 -1.99 -5.54
CA GLY A 47 18.98 -3.14 -5.89
C GLY A 47 19.18 -4.11 -4.73
N CYS A 48 18.21 -4.21 -3.82
CA CYS A 48 18.32 -5.08 -2.65
C CYS A 48 18.05 -6.54 -3.02
N VAL A 49 18.88 -7.44 -2.51
CA VAL A 49 18.73 -8.88 -2.72
C VAL A 49 17.74 -9.44 -1.71
N LEU A 50 16.71 -10.13 -2.20
CA LEU A 50 15.69 -10.74 -1.37
C LEU A 50 15.92 -12.26 -1.25
N PRO A 51 15.58 -12.87 -0.09
CA PRO A 51 15.59 -14.32 0.05
C PRO A 51 14.53 -14.95 -0.86
N LEU A 52 14.85 -16.09 -1.48
CA LEU A 52 13.93 -16.81 -2.36
C LEU A 52 13.14 -17.87 -1.58
N ALA A 53 11.85 -17.99 -1.88
CA ALA A 53 11.09 -19.18 -1.48
C ALA A 53 11.49 -20.38 -2.37
N GLU A 54 11.63 -21.56 -1.75
CA GLU A 54 12.01 -22.81 -2.44
C GLU A 54 11.00 -23.94 -2.24
N ALA A 55 10.44 -24.09 -1.04
CA ALA A 55 9.70 -25.29 -0.63
C ALA A 55 8.16 -25.16 -0.58
N LEU A 56 7.57 -24.15 -1.24
CA LEU A 56 6.11 -23.98 -1.26
C LEU A 56 5.46 -24.58 -2.50
N PRO A 57 4.26 -25.19 -2.40
CA PRO A 57 3.49 -25.64 -3.55
C PRO A 57 3.30 -24.53 -4.58
N GLY A 58 3.61 -24.81 -5.85
CA GLY A 58 3.46 -23.85 -6.96
C GLY A 58 4.60 -22.84 -7.12
N VAL A 59 5.61 -22.82 -6.22
CA VAL A 59 6.79 -21.93 -6.33
C VAL A 59 7.68 -22.27 -7.51
N GLY A 60 7.82 -23.54 -7.87
CA GLY A 60 8.67 -23.99 -8.99
C GLY A 60 8.23 -23.46 -10.37
N ARG A 61 7.01 -22.92 -10.49
CA ARG A 61 6.48 -22.31 -11.72
C ARG A 61 6.55 -20.79 -11.71
N MET A 62 7.14 -20.19 -10.68
CA MET A 62 7.17 -18.74 -10.50
C MET A 62 8.51 -18.15 -10.95
N GLY A 63 8.47 -17.00 -11.62
CA GLY A 63 9.67 -16.20 -11.88
C GLY A 63 10.37 -15.74 -10.60
N THR A 64 11.65 -15.39 -10.71
CA THR A 64 12.54 -15.04 -9.58
C THR A 64 11.97 -13.93 -8.71
N ARG A 65 11.40 -12.86 -9.29
CA ARG A 65 10.75 -11.76 -8.56
C ARG A 65 9.63 -12.22 -7.63
N HIS A 66 8.81 -13.17 -8.09
CA HIS A 66 7.71 -13.70 -7.29
C HIS A 66 8.22 -14.59 -6.15
N ARG A 67 9.27 -15.39 -6.42
CA ARG A 67 9.91 -16.22 -5.40
C ARG A 67 10.59 -15.38 -4.32
N ALA A 68 11.28 -14.31 -4.72
CA ALA A 68 11.87 -13.31 -3.86
C ALA A 68 10.83 -12.63 -2.96
N ALA A 69 9.71 -12.21 -3.56
CA ALA A 69 8.64 -11.59 -2.81
C ALA A 69 8.04 -12.56 -1.76
N LEU A 70 7.73 -13.79 -2.17
CA LEU A 70 7.25 -14.81 -1.23
C LEU A 70 8.28 -15.10 -0.13
N GLY A 71 9.54 -15.28 -0.50
CA GLY A 71 10.62 -15.58 0.45
C GLY A 71 10.74 -14.52 1.54
N LEU A 72 10.71 -13.24 1.17
CA LEU A 72 10.75 -12.15 2.15
C LEU A 72 9.49 -12.08 3.01
N THR A 73 8.30 -12.27 2.43
CA THR A 73 7.01 -12.17 3.16
C THR A 73 6.73 -13.35 4.09
N LEU A 74 7.49 -14.45 3.99
CA LEU A 74 7.44 -15.57 4.94
C LEU A 74 8.18 -15.27 6.25
N GLN A 75 9.11 -14.31 6.22
CA GLN A 75 10.01 -13.99 7.33
C GLN A 75 9.86 -12.52 7.77
N SER A 76 8.86 -11.82 7.23
CA SER A 76 8.53 -10.44 7.59
C SER A 76 7.06 -10.13 7.33
N ASP A 77 6.59 -9.04 7.91
CA ASP A 77 5.31 -8.40 7.67
C ASP A 77 5.31 -7.49 6.42
N ALA A 78 6.35 -7.57 5.58
CA ALA A 78 6.47 -6.76 4.39
C ALA A 78 5.31 -7.01 3.41
N VAL A 79 4.88 -5.92 2.78
CA VAL A 79 3.95 -5.93 1.65
C VAL A 79 4.76 -5.66 0.40
N ILE A 80 4.75 -6.58 -0.56
CA ILE A 80 5.60 -6.51 -1.75
C ILE A 80 4.74 -6.46 -3.01
N LEU A 81 4.93 -5.39 -3.78
CA LEU A 81 4.35 -5.23 -5.11
C LEU A 81 5.30 -5.82 -6.16
N ILE A 82 4.76 -6.64 -7.07
CA ILE A 82 5.54 -7.27 -8.14
C ILE A 82 4.90 -6.93 -9.49
N VAL A 83 5.74 -6.56 -10.45
CA VAL A 83 5.36 -6.53 -11.88
C VAL A 83 6.09 -7.66 -12.58
N SER A 84 5.32 -8.55 -13.20
CA SER A 84 5.84 -9.67 -14.01
C SER A 84 6.59 -9.14 -15.24
N GLU A 85 7.84 -9.55 -15.43
CA GLU A 85 8.58 -9.24 -16.67
C GLU A 85 7.96 -9.93 -17.89
N GLU A 86 7.42 -11.13 -17.69
CA GLU A 86 6.90 -11.96 -18.78
C GLU A 86 5.52 -11.51 -19.27
N THR A 87 4.66 -11.04 -18.35
CA THR A 87 3.24 -10.80 -18.64
C THR A 87 2.79 -9.37 -18.35
N GLY A 88 3.62 -8.56 -17.69
CA GLY A 88 3.22 -7.23 -17.19
C GLY A 88 2.18 -7.25 -16.07
N PHE A 89 1.71 -8.43 -15.63
CA PHE A 89 0.71 -8.53 -14.57
C PHE A 89 1.26 -8.05 -13.23
N ILE A 90 0.42 -7.30 -12.53
CA ILE A 90 0.69 -6.82 -11.19
C ILE A 90 0.25 -7.88 -10.19
N SER A 91 1.12 -8.15 -9.23
CA SER A 91 0.86 -9.04 -8.11
C SER A 91 1.23 -8.39 -6.78
N LEU A 92 0.62 -8.87 -5.70
CA LEU A 92 0.95 -8.49 -4.32
C LEU A 92 1.33 -9.74 -3.53
N ALA A 93 2.39 -9.66 -2.73
CA ALA A 93 2.76 -10.69 -1.77
C ALA A 93 2.80 -10.12 -0.35
N TYR A 94 2.18 -10.81 0.60
CA TYR A 94 2.24 -10.51 2.03
C TYR A 94 1.80 -11.72 2.84
N GLY A 95 2.37 -11.91 4.03
CA GLY A 95 2.04 -13.03 4.93
C GLY A 95 2.17 -14.41 4.27
N GLY A 96 3.18 -14.60 3.42
CA GLY A 96 3.43 -15.84 2.67
C GLY A 96 2.40 -16.17 1.59
N LYS A 97 1.49 -15.24 1.24
CA LYS A 97 0.49 -15.41 0.19
C LYS A 97 0.81 -14.55 -1.02
N LEU A 98 0.40 -14.99 -2.20
CA LEU A 98 0.58 -14.29 -3.46
C LEU A 98 -0.77 -14.07 -4.16
N TYR A 99 -1.08 -12.82 -4.45
CA TYR A 99 -2.29 -12.35 -5.12
C TYR A 99 -1.90 -11.85 -6.51
N ARG A 100 -2.36 -12.49 -7.58
CA ARG A 100 -1.89 -12.25 -8.96
C ARG A 100 -2.96 -11.59 -9.83
N GLY A 101 -2.51 -10.93 -10.88
CA GLY A 101 -3.39 -10.39 -11.93
C GLY A 101 -4.32 -9.30 -11.40
N LEU A 102 -3.81 -8.46 -10.49
CA LEU A 102 -4.59 -7.41 -9.86
C LEU A 102 -4.80 -6.27 -10.85
N ASP A 103 -6.05 -5.85 -10.99
CA ASP A 103 -6.37 -4.59 -11.66
C ASP A 103 -6.05 -3.40 -10.74
N ARG A 104 -6.15 -2.19 -11.31
CA ARG A 104 -5.88 -0.94 -10.59
C ARG A 104 -6.76 -0.77 -9.36
N ALA A 105 -8.05 -1.08 -9.46
CA ALA A 105 -9.01 -0.85 -8.38
C ALA A 105 -8.70 -1.78 -7.21
N LYS A 106 -8.46 -3.06 -7.48
CA LYS A 106 -8.16 -4.05 -6.46
C LYS A 106 -6.80 -3.83 -5.83
N LEU A 107 -5.80 -3.46 -6.63
CA LEU A 107 -4.48 -3.07 -6.13
C LEU A 107 -4.57 -1.91 -5.13
N GLN A 108 -5.30 -0.85 -5.50
CA GLN A 108 -5.46 0.33 -4.66
C GLN A 108 -6.18 0.00 -3.36
N GLU A 109 -7.26 -0.79 -3.42
CA GLU A 109 -7.97 -1.28 -2.23
C GLU A 109 -7.03 -2.05 -1.29
N MET A 110 -6.27 -3.01 -1.82
CA MET A 110 -5.38 -3.84 -1.02
C MET A 110 -4.24 -3.03 -0.40
N LEU A 111 -3.56 -2.18 -1.16
CA LEU A 111 -2.48 -1.34 -0.64
C LEU A 111 -2.97 -0.38 0.45
N THR A 112 -4.15 0.23 0.25
CA THR A 112 -4.76 1.13 1.25
C THR A 112 -4.98 0.38 2.56
N ASN A 113 -5.55 -0.83 2.50
CA ASN A 113 -5.85 -1.63 3.69
C ASN A 113 -4.61 -2.19 4.39
N LEU A 114 -3.54 -2.49 3.65
CA LEU A 114 -2.35 -3.15 4.17
C LEU A 114 -1.26 -2.18 4.65
N VAL A 115 -1.17 -1.00 4.04
CA VAL A 115 -0.04 -0.07 4.27
C VAL A 115 -0.47 1.15 5.08
N LEU A 116 -1.74 1.59 4.98
CA LEU A 116 -2.21 2.74 5.74
C LEU A 116 -2.82 2.30 7.06
N PRO A 117 -2.63 3.06 8.15
CA PRO A 117 -3.39 2.83 9.36
C PRO A 117 -4.88 3.00 9.05
N PRO A 118 -5.76 2.25 9.75
CA PRO A 118 -7.20 2.43 9.58
C PRO A 118 -7.51 3.90 9.82
N VAL A 119 -8.12 4.55 8.82
CA VAL A 119 -8.53 5.94 8.92
C VAL A 119 -9.43 6.04 10.14
N SER A 120 -8.92 6.63 11.22
CA SER A 120 -9.73 6.95 12.39
C SER A 120 -10.77 7.95 11.91
N ARG A 121 -11.98 7.46 11.61
CA ARG A 121 -13.16 8.30 11.44
C ARG A 121 -13.29 9.09 12.73
N ARG A 122 -12.96 10.38 12.70
CA ARG A 122 -13.22 11.29 13.83
C ARG A 122 -14.71 11.15 14.18
N PRO A 123 -15.07 10.69 15.39
CA PRO A 123 -16.45 10.72 15.81
C PRO A 123 -16.87 12.18 15.97
N GLY A 124 -17.91 12.61 15.26
CA GLY A 124 -18.64 13.84 15.61
C GLY A 124 -18.15 15.13 14.96
N ALA A 125 -18.43 15.30 13.67
CA ALA A 125 -19.06 16.56 13.26
C ALA A 125 -20.57 16.34 13.38
N ALA A 126 -21.10 16.49 14.59
CA ALA A 126 -22.54 16.51 14.80
C ALA A 126 -23.12 17.66 13.96
N ILE A 127 -23.85 17.32 12.90
CA ILE A 127 -24.66 18.29 12.16
C ILE A 127 -25.73 18.76 13.14
N ARG A 128 -25.55 19.95 13.74
CA ARG A 128 -26.63 20.61 14.48
C ARG A 128 -27.71 20.96 13.46
N PRO A 129 -28.95 20.43 13.58
CA PRO A 129 -30.02 20.87 12.72
C PRO A 129 -30.31 22.34 13.06
N LEU A 130 -30.20 23.21 12.07
CA LEU A 130 -30.60 24.61 12.17
C LEU A 130 -32.14 24.67 12.18
N VAL A 131 -32.76 24.27 13.28
CA VAL A 131 -34.18 24.56 13.50
C VAL A 131 -34.29 26.07 13.73
N ARG A 132 -34.77 26.79 12.72
CA ARG A 132 -35.30 28.14 12.89
C ARG A 132 -36.55 28.03 13.75
N SER A 133 -36.48 28.52 14.99
CA SER A 133 -37.62 28.70 15.88
C SER A 133 -38.69 29.57 15.22
N GLY A 134 -39.72 28.95 14.66
CA GLY A 134 -40.97 29.59 14.30
C GLY A 134 -42.04 29.24 15.32
N ALA A 135 -42.09 29.96 16.45
CA ALA A 135 -43.22 29.90 17.39
C ALA A 135 -43.16 31.08 18.39
N ALA A 136 -43.47 32.30 17.93
CA ALA A 136 -43.95 33.34 18.83
C ALA A 136 -45.48 33.25 18.89
N LEU A 137 -45.95 32.51 19.90
CA LEU A 137 -47.19 32.67 20.67
C LEU A 137 -48.34 33.46 20.03
N ARG A 138 -49.32 32.73 19.49
CA ARG A 138 -50.73 33.11 19.54
C ARG A 138 -51.29 32.66 20.89
N ALA A 139 -51.58 33.60 21.78
CA ALA A 139 -52.64 33.48 22.79
C ALA A 139 -52.81 34.82 23.51
N LEU A 140 -53.88 35.55 23.20
CA LEU A 140 -54.75 36.15 24.21
C LEU A 140 -56.03 36.59 23.48
N GLY A 141 -57.10 35.88 23.80
CA GLY A 141 -58.38 35.94 23.13
C GLY A 141 -59.15 37.22 23.42
N ARG A 142 -59.94 37.56 22.40
CA ARG A 142 -61.11 38.43 22.48
C ARG A 142 -62.03 37.99 23.63
N ARG A 143 -62.47 38.95 24.44
CA ARG A 143 -63.79 38.91 25.08
C ARG A 143 -64.56 40.15 24.64
N SER A 144 -65.67 39.90 23.93
CA SER A 144 -66.84 40.78 23.79
C SER A 144 -67.80 40.46 24.96
N PRO A 145 -68.95 41.13 25.17
CA PRO A 145 -69.84 41.79 24.20
C PRO A 145 -69.56 43.27 23.95
#